data_AF-A0A9P1I688-F1
#
_entry.id   AF-A0A9P1I688-F1
#
_cell.length_a   1.000
_cell.length_b   1.000
_cell.length_c   1.000
_cell.angle_alpha   90.00
_cell.angle_beta   90.00
_cell.angle_gamma   90.00
#
_symmetry.space_group_name_H-M   'P 1'
#
loop_
_entity.id
_entity.type
_entity.pdbx_description
1 polymer ?
#
loop_
_entity_poly.entity_id
_entity_poly.type
_entity_poly.pdbx_seq_one_letter_code
_entity_poly.pdbx_strand_id
1 'polypeptide(L)' 'MPRGKPLSDFEKGQITAKKDQRLSNRQIARDLGRSPRVINNYVNDPRNYGTGKCPGRLSLRFVDLKVVDLFWL' A
#
# COMPACT_ATOMS: atom_id res chain seq x y z
N MET A 1 -3.25 -7.92 -6.42
CA MET A 1 -3.19 -7.98 -4.93
C MET A 1 -1.74 -8.06 -4.49
N PRO A 2 -1.30 -7.22 -3.52
CA PRO A 2 0.02 -7.38 -2.91
C PRO A 2 0.12 -8.77 -2.27
N ARG A 3 1.19 -9.50 -2.58
CA ARG A 3 1.40 -10.88 -2.13
C ARG A 3 2.14 -10.97 -0.78
N GLY A 4 2.81 -9.89 -0.37
CA GLY A 4 3.67 -9.85 0.81
C GLY A 4 3.20 -8.85 1.87
N LYS A 5 3.67 -9.06 3.10
CA LYS A 5 3.43 -8.13 4.21
C LYS A 5 4.02 -6.75 3.85
N PRO A 6 3.30 -5.64 4.14
CA PRO A 6 3.85 -4.30 3.98
C PRO A 6 5.09 -4.11 4.85
N LEU A 7 5.86 -3.06 4.56
CA LEU A 7 7.00 -2.67 5.40
C LEU A 7 6.46 -2.15 6.72
N SER A 8 7.00 -2.65 7.83
CA SER A 8 6.74 -2.10 9.16
C SER A 8 7.38 -0.72 9.30
N ASP A 9 6.94 0.08 10.26
CA ASP A 9 7.54 1.39 10.50
C ASP A 9 9.01 1.30 10.93
N PHE A 10 9.38 0.21 11.60
CA PHE A 10 10.77 -0.09 11.92
C PHE A 10 11.61 -0.34 10.65
N GLU A 11 11.11 -1.16 9.73
CA GLU A 11 11.78 -1.41 8.45
C GLU A 11 11.90 -0.12 7.63
N LYS A 12 10.86 0.73 7.61
CA LYS A 12 10.89 2.05 6.95
C LYS A 12 11.97 2.96 7.53
N GLY A 13 12.11 3.00 8.86
CA GLY A 13 13.17 3.74 9.54
C GLY A 13 14.57 3.23 9.16
N GLN A 14 14.76 1.91 9.15
CA GLN A 14 16.02 1.30 8.73
C GLN A 14 16.37 1.60 7.26
N ILE A 15 15.39 1.55 6.35
CA ILE A 15 15.61 1.89 4.95
C ILE A 15 16.07 3.34 4.82
N THR A 16 15.43 4.27 5.54
CA THR A 16 15.75 5.70 5.50
C THR A 16 17.19 5.93 5.97
N ALA A 17 17.56 5.41 7.14
CA ALA A 17 18.92 5.54 7.68
C ALA A 17 19.99 4.95 6.74
N LYS A 18 19.70 3.80 6.11
CA LYS A 18 20.62 3.17 5.14
C LYS A 18 20.73 3.95 3.82
N LYS A 19 19.67 4.63 3.40
CA LYS A 19 19.70 5.52 2.23
C LYS A 19 20.55 6.76 2.49
N ASP A 20 20.51 7.30 3.70
CA ASP A 20 21.37 8.42 4.12
C ASP A 20 22.85 8.03 4.11
N GLN A 21 23.15 6.77 4.45
CA GLN A 21 24.47 6.14 4.28
C GLN A 21 24.85 5.83 2.82
N ARG A 22 24.02 6.21 1.85
CA ARG A 22 24.19 5.98 0.41
C ARG A 22 24.28 4.50 0.01
N LEU A 23 23.72 3.59 0.81
CA LEU A 23 23.65 2.18 0.43
C LEU A 23 22.72 1.96 -0.77
N SER A 24 23.05 0.97 -1.59
CA SER A 24 22.23 0.60 -2.74
C SER A 24 20.93 -0.07 -2.31
N ASN A 25 19.84 0.14 -3.04
CA ASN A 25 18.54 -0.46 -2.70
C ASN A 25 18.60 -2.01 -2.70
N ARG A 26 19.48 -2.60 -3.53
CA ARG A 26 19.73 -4.05 -3.55
C ARG A 26 20.42 -4.54 -2.27
N GLN A 27 21.38 -3.77 -1.75
CA GLN A 27 22.06 -4.11 -0.50
C GLN A 27 21.08 -3.99 0.67
N ILE A 28 20.32 -2.90 0.74
CA ILE A 28 19.27 -2.70 1.76
C ILE A 28 18.27 -3.86 1.73
N ALA A 29 17.85 -4.30 0.55
CA ALA A 29 16.94 -5.43 0.39
C ALA A 29 17.52 -6.74 0.95
N ARG A 30 18.81 -7.03 0.69
CA ARG A 30 19.50 -8.20 1.23
C ARG A 30 19.58 -8.15 2.75
N ASP A 31 19.98 -7.00 3.30
CA ASP A 31 20.15 -6.85 4.74
C ASP A 31 18.82 -6.99 5.51
N LEU A 32 17.70 -6.59 4.90
CA LEU A 32 16.37 -6.67 5.50
C LEU A 32 15.61 -7.96 5.14
N GLY A 33 16.18 -8.83 4.30
CA GLY A 33 15.48 -10.00 3.79
C GLY A 33 14.21 -9.66 2.98
N ARG A 34 14.17 -8.49 2.34
CA ARG A 34 13.03 -8.01 1.54
C ARG A 34 13.34 -8.03 0.05
N SER A 35 12.30 -7.97 -0.77
CA SER A 35 12.50 -7.91 -2.22
C SER A 35 13.03 -6.52 -2.63
N PRO A 36 13.96 -6.43 -3.60
CA PRO A 36 14.44 -5.15 -4.11
C PRO A 36 13.31 -4.26 -4.65
N ARG A 37 12.25 -4.87 -5.20
CA ARG A 37 11.08 -4.15 -5.70
C ARG A 37 10.31 -3.45 -4.59
N VAL A 38 10.15 -4.08 -3.43
CA VAL A 38 9.49 -3.47 -2.27
C VAL A 38 10.28 -2.26 -1.77
N ILE A 39 11.60 -2.39 -1.68
CA ILE A 39 12.48 -1.27 -1.29
C ILE A 39 12.41 -0.14 -2.31
N ASN A 40 12.50 -0.45 -3.61
CA ASN A 40 12.39 0.57 -4.66
C ASN A 40 11.07 1.33 -4.60
N ASN A 41 9.95 0.62 -4.43
CA ASN A 41 8.63 1.24 -4.32
C ASN A 41 8.56 2.20 -3.13
N TYR A 42 9.09 1.80 -1.97
CA TYR A 42 9.13 2.66 -0.79
C TYR A 42 10.07 3.87 -0.97
N VAL A 43 11.27 3.68 -1.53
CA VAL A 43 12.23 4.77 -1.74
C VAL A 43 11.71 5.79 -2.76
N ASN A 44 10.98 5.34 -3.80
CA ASN A 44 10.43 6.22 -4.82
C ASN A 44 9.24 7.05 -4.30
N ASP A 45 8.40 6.46 -3.45
CA ASP A 45 7.25 7.15 -2.86
C ASP A 45 7.03 6.71 -1.40
N PRO A 46 7.83 7.26 -0.47
CA PRO A 46 7.75 6.86 0.94
C PRO A 46 6.47 7.35 1.61
N ARG A 47 5.92 8.48 1.15
CA ARG A 47 4.74 9.12 1.75
C ARG A 47 3.45 8.36 1.41
N ASN A 48 3.32 7.85 0.19
CA ASN A 48 2.14 7.08 -0.23
C ASN A 48 2.38 5.57 -0.20
N TYR A 49 3.46 5.09 0.40
CA TYR A 49 3.71 3.65 0.48
C TYR A 49 2.60 2.93 1.25
N GLY A 50 1.93 1.99 0.59
CA GLY A 50 0.89 1.16 1.21
C GLY A 50 -0.48 1.83 1.33
N THR A 51 -0.68 3.04 0.78
CA THR A 51 -1.97 3.76 0.82
C THR A 51 -2.91 3.42 -0.34
N GLY A 52 -2.49 2.53 -1.25
CA GLY A 52 -3.29 2.11 -2.40
C GLY A 52 -4.64 1.53 -1.95
N LYS A 53 -5.73 2.22 -2.29
CA LYS A 53 -7.09 1.74 -2.00
C LYS A 53 -7.36 0.47 -2.81
N CYS A 54 -7.71 -0.61 -2.13
CA CYS A 54 -8.39 -1.74 -2.76
C CYS A 54 -9.90 -1.40 -2.72
N PRO A 55 -10.58 -1.20 -3.87
CA PRO A 55 -12.00 -0.80 -3.88
C PRO A 55 -12.98 -1.86 -3.33
N GLY A 56 -12.48 -2.91 -2.68
CA GLY A 56 -13.27 -4.06 -2.25
C GLY A 56 -13.93 -4.78 -3.43
N ARG A 57 -14.63 -5.87 -3.13
CA ARG A 57 -15.59 -6.46 -4.06
C ARG A 57 -16.91 -5.74 -3.80
N LEU A 58 -17.47 -5.02 -4.80
CA LEU A 58 -18.83 -4.52 -4.68
C LEU A 58 -19.78 -5.73 -4.52
N SER A 59 -20.37 -5.90 -3.34
CA SER A 59 -21.55 -6.74 -3.18
C SER A 59 -22.75 -5.91 -3.64
N LEU A 60 -23.30 -6.25 -4.80
CA LEU A 60 -24.61 -5.77 -5.25
C LEU A 60 -25.69 -6.29 -4.27
N ARG A 61 -25.91 -5.56 -3.17
CA ARG A 61 -27.04 -5.72 -2.25
C ARG A 61 -27.63 -4.38 -1.79
N PHE A 62 -27.42 -3.33 -2.57
CA PHE A 62 -28.17 -2.08 -2.46
C PHE A 62 -28.87 -1.83 -3.80
N VAL A 63 -29.95 -2.57 -4.03
CA VAL A 63 -30.96 -2.18 -5.01
C VAL A 63 -32.18 -1.77 -4.20
N ASP A 64 -32.69 -0.58 -4.52
CA ASP A 64 -33.98 0.00 -4.16
C ASP A 64 -34.30 0.39 -2.71
N LEU A 65 -34.13 1.69 -2.44
CA LEU A 65 -34.99 2.44 -1.52
C LEU A 65 -35.27 3.88 -2.01
N LYS A 66 -35.10 4.19 -3.30
CA LYS A 66 -35.39 5.54 -3.84
C LYS A 66 -36.41 5.59 -4.98
N VAL A 67 -36.91 4.45 -5.45
CA VAL A 67 -37.91 4.42 -6.53
C VAL A 67 -39.34 4.36 -5.99
N VAL A 68 -39.54 3.87 -4.76
CA VAL A 68 -40.90 3.67 -4.21
C VAL A 68 -41.53 4.93 -3.60
N ASP A 69 -40.74 5.96 -3.26
CA ASP A 69 -41.24 7.18 -2.61
C ASP A 69 -41.69 8.28 -3.59
N LEU A 70 -41.55 8.08 -4.91
CA LEU A 70 -41.92 9.09 -5.92
C LEU A 70 -43.30 8.88 -6.57
N PHE A 71 -44.05 7.87 -6.15
CA PHE A 71 -45.35 7.51 -6.75
C PHE A 71 -46.56 7.71 -5.82
N TRP A 72 -46.41 8.55 -4.80
CA TRP A 72 -47.54 8.97 -3.95
C TRP A 72 -47.44 10.45 -3.55
N LEU A 73 -47.61 11.33 -4.54
CA LEU A 73 -47.99 12.74 -4.38
C LEU A 73 -48.99 13.10 -5.49
#